data_AF-A0A915HH18-F1
#
_entry.id   AF-A0A915HH18-F1
#
_cell.length_a   1.000
_cell.length_b   1.000
_cell.length_c   1.000
_cell.angle_alpha   90.00
_cell.angle_beta   90.00
_cell.angle_gamma   90.00
#
_symmetry.space_group_name_H-M   'P 1'
#
loop_
_entity.id
_entity.type
_entity.pdbx_description
1 polymer ?
#
loop_
_entity_poly.entity_id
_entity_poly.type
_entity_poly.pdbx_seq_one_letter_code
_entity_poly.pdbx_strand_id
1 'polypeptide(L)'
;MAQKKLTGANDKIMDIGDIVMALLPMYETIQQNHKDLLKSLPLAIDLCLNWLLNIFDPVRNGILRVLSFKVVLTLMCHATLEDKYKCKQLFCLYVHIG
;
A
#
# COMPACT_ATOMS: atom_id res chain seq x y z
N MET A 1 6.54 -1.40 -38.14
CA MET A 1 6.29 -0.52 -36.97
C MET A 1 5.35 -1.26 -36.03
N ALA A 2 5.83 -1.74 -34.90
CA ALA A 2 4.97 -2.34 -33.87
C ALA A 2 5.11 -1.50 -32.60
N GLN A 3 4.12 -0.65 -32.32
CA GLN A 3 4.01 0.05 -31.04
C GLN A 3 3.76 -1.00 -29.96
N LYS A 4 4.82 -1.36 -29.24
CA LYS A 4 4.73 -2.18 -28.02
C LYS A 4 4.03 -1.30 -26.98
N LYS A 5 2.71 -1.47 -26.87
CA LYS A 5 1.86 -0.77 -25.91
C LYS A 5 2.31 -1.21 -24.51
N LEU A 6 3.17 -0.40 -23.90
CA LEU A 6 3.58 -0.52 -22.50
C LEU A 6 2.39 -0.12 -21.62
N THR A 7 1.30 -0.89 -21.62
CA THR A 7 0.26 -0.78 -20.59
C THR A 7 0.85 -1.33 -19.31
N GLY A 8 1.59 -0.47 -18.61
CA GLY A 8 2.26 -0.82 -17.37
C GLY A 8 1.23 -1.18 -16.32
N ALA A 9 1.54 -2.17 -15.48
CA ALA A 9 0.75 -2.58 -14.30
C ALA A 9 0.39 -1.43 -13.33
N ASN A 10 0.91 -0.22 -13.58
CA ASN A 10 0.69 1.01 -12.84
C ASN A 10 -0.62 1.73 -13.20
N ASP A 11 -1.23 1.41 -14.36
CA ASP A 11 -2.56 1.91 -14.73
C ASP A 11 -3.69 1.06 -14.14
N LYS A 12 -3.35 -0.06 -13.48
CA LYS A 12 -4.33 -0.90 -12.80
C LYS A 12 -4.97 -0.13 -11.65
N ILE A 13 -6.24 -0.43 -11.46
CA ILE A 13 -7.10 0.10 -10.43
C ILE A 13 -7.15 -0.90 -9.28
N MET A 14 -7.23 -0.40 -8.06
CA MET A 14 -7.24 -1.12 -6.79
C MET A 14 -8.49 -0.69 -6.02
N ASP A 15 -9.29 -1.64 -5.54
CA ASP A 15 -10.44 -1.34 -4.69
C ASP A 15 -10.06 -1.30 -3.21
N ILE A 16 -11.03 -0.96 -2.34
CA ILE A 16 -10.80 -0.91 -0.89
C ILE A 16 -10.30 -2.24 -0.35
N GLY A 17 -10.84 -3.37 -0.84
CA GLY A 17 -10.44 -4.70 -0.39
C GLY A 17 -8.99 -5.00 -0.73
N ASP A 18 -8.56 -4.67 -1.94
CA ASP A 18 -7.17 -4.80 -2.36
C ASP A 18 -6.21 -3.92 -1.53
N ILE A 19 -6.61 -2.69 -1.19
CA ILE A 19 -5.82 -1.80 -0.33
C ILE A 19 -5.67 -2.41 1.07
N VAL A 20 -6.76 -2.91 1.66
CA VAL A 20 -6.73 -3.55 2.97
C VAL A 20 -5.84 -4.80 2.95
N MET A 21 -5.95 -5.64 1.91
CA MET A 21 -5.10 -6.83 1.75
C MET A 21 -3.61 -6.48 1.63
N ALA A 22 -3.27 -5.33 1.04
CA ALA A 22 -1.90 -4.85 0.98
C ALA A 22 -1.41 -4.27 2.32
N LEU A 23 -2.26 -3.56 3.06
CA LEU A 23 -1.90 -2.93 4.33
C LEU A 23 -1.81 -3.92 5.50
N LEU A 24 -2.69 -4.93 5.53
CA LEU A 24 -2.80 -5.89 6.63
C LEU A 24 -1.45 -6.55 7.00
N PRO A 25 -0.70 -7.21 6.09
CA PRO A 25 0.56 -7.85 6.45
C PRO A 25 1.65 -6.84 6.87
N MET A 26 1.62 -5.61 6.34
CA MET A 26 2.55 -4.55 6.74
C MET A 26 2.29 -4.13 8.18
N TYR A 27 1.02 -3.92 8.53
CA TYR A 27 0.61 -3.50 9.87
C TYR A 27 0.73 -4.63 10.90
N GLU A 28 0.54 -5.89 10.51
CA GLU A 28 0.83 -7.06 11.36
C GLU A 28 2.32 -7.10 11.72
N THR A 29 3.21 -6.86 10.76
CA THR A 29 4.66 -6.80 10.98
C THR A 29 5.03 -5.66 11.95
N ILE A 30 4.42 -4.48 11.78
CA ILE A 30 4.63 -3.33 12.68
C ILE A 30 4.13 -3.66 14.09
N GLN A 31 2.94 -4.25 14.21
CA GLN A 31 2.37 -4.63 15.51
C GLN A 31 3.26 -5.63 16.25
N GLN A 32 3.84 -6.60 15.55
CA GLN A 32 4.77 -7.56 16.14
C GLN A 32 6.03 -6.90 16.70
N ASN A 33 6.59 -5.91 15.97
CA ASN A 33 7.82 -5.20 16.35
C ASN A 33 7.59 -4.08 17.38
N HIS A 34 6.40 -3.48 17.41
CA HIS A 34 6.07 -2.31 18.24
C HIS A 34 4.67 -2.43 18.86
N LYS A 35 4.47 -3.45 19.71
CA LYS A 35 3.18 -3.73 20.35
C LYS A 35 2.62 -2.55 21.17
N ASP A 36 3.49 -1.75 21.77
CA ASP A 36 3.08 -0.58 22.57
C ASP A 36 2.53 0.57 21.73
N LEU A 37 2.99 0.68 20.48
CA LEU A 37 2.58 1.71 19.53
C LEU A 37 1.27 1.34 18.83
N LEU A 38 1.08 0.06 18.50
CA LEU A 38 -0.02 -0.43 17.66
C LEU A 38 -0.94 -1.38 18.43
N LYS A 39 -1.75 -0.80 19.32
CA LYS A 39 -2.67 -1.54 20.22
C LYS A 39 -3.84 -2.21 19.49
N SER A 40 -4.30 -1.62 18.39
CA SER A 40 -5.43 -2.15 17.61
C SER A 40 -5.08 -2.14 16.13
N LEU A 41 -4.88 -3.34 15.59
CA LEU A 41 -4.58 -3.56 14.18
C LEU A 41 -5.73 -3.08 13.27
N PRO A 42 -7.00 -3.45 13.52
CA PRO A 42 -8.10 -3.01 12.67
C PRO A 42 -8.25 -1.49 12.65
N LEU A 43 -8.16 -0.83 13.82
CA LEU A 43 -8.27 0.62 13.91
C LEU A 43 -7.16 1.36 13.16
N ALA A 44 -5.93 0.85 13.24
CA ALA A 44 -4.79 1.44 12.55
C ALA A 44 -4.94 1.35 11.03
N ILE A 45 -5.46 0.22 10.54
CA ILE A 45 -5.77 0.01 9.12
C ILE A 45 -6.91 0.92 8.68
N ASP A 46 -7.98 1.03 9.46
CA ASP A 46 -9.12 1.91 9.16
C ASP A 46 -8.70 3.39 9.08
N LEU A 47 -7.83 3.85 9.99
CA LEU A 47 -7.30 5.22 9.98
C LEU A 47 -6.41 5.47 8.76
N CYS A 48 -5.54 4.52 8.41
CA CYS A 48 -4.69 4.61 7.22
C CYS A 48 -5.52 4.63 5.94
N LEU A 49 -6.50 3.73 5.84
CA LEU A 49 -7.44 3.66 4.72
C LEU A 49 -8.23 4.97 4.59
N ASN A 50 -8.79 5.49 5.68
CA ASN A 50 -9.51 6.75 5.68
C ASN A 50 -8.63 7.91 5.19
N TRP A 51 -7.37 7.96 5.62
CA TRP A 51 -6.41 8.96 5.15
C TRP A 51 -6.10 8.81 3.65
N LEU A 52 -5.89 7.59 3.17
CA LEU A 52 -5.67 7.31 1.75
C LEU A 52 -6.86 7.72 0.88
N LEU A 53 -8.07 7.33 1.28
CA LEU A 53 -9.30 7.66 0.56
C LEU A 53 -9.56 9.17 0.55
N ASN A 54 -9.22 9.90 1.63
CA ASN A 54 -9.34 11.37 1.65
C ASN A 54 -8.46 12.07 0.62
N ILE A 55 -7.30 11.50 0.28
CA ILE A 55 -6.34 12.13 -0.64
C ILE A 55 -6.60 11.72 -2.08
N PHE A 56 -6.87 10.43 -2.31
CA PHE A 56 -6.89 9.88 -3.67
C PHE A 56 -8.27 9.51 -4.19
N ASP A 57 -9.28 9.49 -3.34
CA ASP A 57 -10.66 9.19 -3.70
C ASP A 57 -11.60 10.34 -3.30
N PRO A 58 -11.42 11.56 -3.87
CA PRO A 58 -12.24 12.72 -3.54
C PRO A 58 -13.71 12.53 -3.93
N VAL A 59 -13.97 11.65 -4.89
CA VAL A 59 -15.28 11.29 -5.43
C VAL A 59 -15.94 10.12 -4.67
N ARG A 60 -15.25 9.53 -3.68
CA ARG A 60 -15.75 8.48 -2.76
C ARG A 60 -16.26 7.22 -3.45
N ASN A 61 -15.61 6.83 -4.54
CA ASN A 61 -15.93 5.65 -5.33
C ASN A 61 -15.24 4.40 -4.80
N GLY A 62 -14.36 4.52 -3.80
CA GLY A 62 -13.62 3.41 -3.20
C GLY A 62 -12.54 2.85 -4.12
N ILE A 63 -12.04 3.68 -5.04
CA ILE A 63 -11.19 3.24 -6.14
C ILE A 63 -9.89 4.05 -6.15
N LEU A 64 -8.76 3.36 -6.16
CA LEU A 64 -7.42 3.94 -6.14
C LEU A 64 -6.55 3.39 -7.28
N ARG A 65 -5.70 4.22 -7.90
CA ARG A 65 -4.70 3.70 -8.84
C ARG A 65 -3.56 3.01 -8.10
N VAL A 66 -3.13 1.85 -8.58
CA VAL A 66 -1.98 1.12 -8.03
C VAL A 66 -0.75 2.01 -7.94
N LEU A 67 -0.47 2.84 -8.94
CA LEU A 67 0.66 3.77 -8.90
C LEU A 67 0.57 4.77 -7.75
N SER A 68 -0.61 5.39 -7.55
CA SER A 68 -0.85 6.34 -6.45
C SER A 68 -0.60 5.68 -5.10
N PHE A 69 -1.10 4.46 -4.91
CA PHE A 69 -0.88 3.69 -3.69
C PHE A 69 0.61 3.39 -3.44
N LYS A 70 1.35 2.94 -4.46
CA LYS A 70 2.80 2.64 -4.35
C LYS A 70 3.61 3.89 -3.98
N VAL A 71 3.30 5.04 -4.57
CA VAL A 71 3.97 6.31 -4.26
C VAL A 71 3.74 6.69 -2.81
N VAL A 72 2.51 6.56 -2.32
CA VAL A 72 2.16 6.92 -0.94
C VAL A 72 2.82 6.02 0.08
N LEU A 73 2.79 4.69 -0.14
CA LEU A 73 3.50 3.76 0.74
C LEU A 73 5.00 4.09 0.79
N THR A 74 5.60 4.46 -0.34
CA THR A 74 7.00 4.87 -0.40
C THR A 74 7.27 6.14 0.42
N LEU A 75 6.33 7.10 0.41
CA LEU A 75 6.41 8.34 1.19
C LEU A 75 6.14 8.14 2.68
N MET A 76 5.15 7.33 3.05
CA MET A 76 4.79 7.01 4.43
C MET A 76 5.87 6.18 5.13
N CYS A 77 6.64 5.40 4.37
CA CYS A 77 7.84 4.72 4.84
C CYS A 77 8.99 5.71 5.12
N HIS A 78 8.85 6.59 6.11
CA HIS A 78 9.97 7.21 6.82
C HIS A 78 10.62 6.18 7.78
N ALA A 79 10.91 5.00 7.25
CA ALA A 79 11.65 3.94 7.92
C ALA A 79 13.11 4.01 7.46
N THR A 80 14.04 3.67 8.36
CA THR A 80 15.47 3.62 8.06
C THR A 80 15.74 2.70 6.85
N LEU A 81 16.85 2.92 6.14
CA LEU A 81 17.18 2.17 4.92
C LEU A 81 17.06 0.64 5.10
N GLU A 82 17.34 0.12 6.30
CA GLU A 82 17.27 -1.30 6.63
C GLU A 82 15.85 -1.88 6.59
N ASP A 83 14.85 -1.15 7.08
CA ASP A 83 13.44 -1.53 6.98
C ASP A 83 12.91 -1.38 5.56
N LYS A 84 13.45 -0.44 4.78
CA LYS A 84 13.13 -0.32 3.34
C LYS A 84 13.56 -1.56 2.56
N TYR A 85 14.64 -2.25 2.93
CA TYR A 85 15.05 -3.50 2.28
C TYR A 85 14.14 -4.68 2.66
N LYS A 86 13.72 -4.81 3.93
CA LYS A 86 12.77 -5.85 4.38
C LYS A 86 11.38 -5.65 3.78
N CYS A 87 10.90 -4.41 3.78
CA CYS A 87 9.63 -4.03 3.17
C CYS A 87 9.68 -4.16 1.64
N LYS A 88 10.81 -3.82 0.98
CA LYS A 88 11.01 -4.11 -0.46
C LYS A 88 10.98 -5.60 -0.76
N GLN A 89 11.47 -6.47 0.12
CA GLN A 89 11.48 -7.91 -0.15
C GLN A 89 10.07 -8.49 -0.10
N LEU A 90 9.23 -8.06 0.84
CA LEU A 90 7.80 -8.36 0.84
C LEU A 90 7.06 -7.72 -0.35
N PHE A 91 7.38 -6.46 -0.67
CA PHE A 91 6.77 -5.70 -1.76
C PHE A 91 7.15 -6.27 -3.14
N CYS A 92 8.38 -6.77 -3.32
CA CYS A 92 8.81 -7.44 -4.55
C CYS A 92 8.16 -8.83 -4.71
N LEU A 93 7.85 -9.54 -3.61
CA LEU A 93 7.11 -10.81 -3.68
C LEU A 93 5.65 -10.62 -4.07
N TYR A 94 5.01 -9.53 -3.65
CA TYR A 94 3.60 -9.25 -3.96
C TYR A 94 3.37 -8.45 -5.25
N VAL A 95 4.25 -7.50 -5.58
CA VAL A 95 4.09 -6.66 -6.79
C VAL A 95 4.47 -7.39 -8.08
N HIS A 96 5.21 -8.52 -8.02
CA HIS A 96 5.51 -9.33 -9.19
C HIS A 96 4.44 -10.40 -9.53
N ILE A 97 3.42 -10.60 -8.69
CA ILE A 97 2.26 -11.47 -8.99
C ILE A 97 1.07 -10.61 -9.44
N GLY A 98 1.28 -9.76 -10.44
CA GLY A 98 0.24 -8.90 -11.01
C GLY A 98 0.55 -8.47 -12.44
#